data_AF-A0A3Q2PSS3-F1
#
_entry.id   AF-A0A3Q2PSS3-F1
#
_cell.length_a   1.000
_cell.length_b   1.000
_cell.length_c   1.000
_cell.angle_alpha   90.00
_cell.angle_beta   90.00
_cell.angle_gamma   90.00
#
_symmetry.space_group_name_H-M   'P 1'
#
loop_
_entity.id
_entity.type
_entity.pdbx_description
1 polymer ?
#
loop_
_entity_poly.entity_id
_entity_poly.type
_entity_poly.pdbx_seq_one_letter_code
_entity_poly.pdbx_strand_id
1 'polypeptide(L)'
;MQTWCRSIIKNPQKVTILLHLKKLKVYGSVWVSTDHDDIERVAKSWGAKVHRRSKEVSRDCSTSLETIQEFLKENPEVSVVCNIQATSPCLHPSHLQEALKKITEEGYDSVFSVVRRYQFRWTEVKKGCEEGACTQPQNLNPAKRPRRQDWNGELYENGSFYFATRDLVMIKGCLQGGKVTYFEMEPQHSVDIDVDIDWPVAEQRVLRFGYFGRGVTLMFCKVSGCLTNGKVFLSVCGEDMVSLHTRDTTGLRMLQKDGVEVVLLVSKDDLLTKSLSKKLEKVTGCEVFQVGEDPLKDVETKFKNLEWKDVAYIGNDAADVSCLSLAGLSAVPADAPACAAQVAKYTCKNVGGSGAVREFAEHVMQQKEQAKAQMKQDRIDRNNF
;
A
#
# COMPACT_ATOMS: atom_id res chain seq x y z
N MET A 1 -1.09 -23.15 11.66
CA MET A 1 0.09 -22.93 10.78
C MET A 1 -0.01 -23.66 9.42
N GLN A 2 -0.46 -24.93 9.35
CA GLN A 2 -0.58 -25.69 8.08
C GLN A 2 -1.63 -25.16 7.07
N THR A 3 -2.73 -24.55 7.54
CA THR A 3 -3.76 -23.94 6.68
C THR A 3 -3.29 -22.62 6.05
N TRP A 4 -2.35 -21.92 6.70
CA TRP A 4 -1.80 -20.63 6.27
C TRP A 4 -0.73 -20.77 5.16
N CYS A 5 0.11 -21.80 5.19
CA CYS A 5 1.08 -22.08 4.10
C CYS A 5 0.39 -22.29 2.74
N ARG A 6 -0.79 -22.94 2.71
CA ARG A 6 -1.57 -23.14 1.47
C ARG A 6 -2.06 -21.83 0.85
N SER A 7 -2.20 -20.78 1.66
CA SER A 7 -2.75 -19.48 1.29
C SER A 7 -1.69 -18.51 0.75
N ILE A 8 -0.50 -18.47 1.34
CA ILE A 8 0.60 -17.62 0.85
C ILE A 8 1.09 -18.09 -0.53
N ILE A 9 1.09 -19.40 -0.74
CA ILE A 9 1.50 -20.03 -1.99
C ILE A 9 0.45 -19.81 -3.10
N LYS A 10 -0.83 -19.66 -2.75
CA LYS A 10 -1.93 -19.48 -3.73
C LYS A 10 -2.33 -18.04 -4.00
N ASN A 11 -2.15 -17.11 -3.05
CA ASN A 11 -2.62 -15.73 -3.22
C ASN A 11 -1.56 -14.71 -2.73
N PRO A 12 -0.71 -14.18 -3.62
CA PRO A 12 0.39 -13.27 -3.29
C PRO A 12 -0.09 -11.97 -2.58
N GLN A 13 -1.36 -11.62 -2.71
CA GLN A 13 -1.97 -10.42 -2.13
C GLN A 13 -1.90 -10.33 -0.59
N LYS A 14 -1.58 -11.42 0.12
CA LYS A 14 -1.45 -11.40 1.59
C LYS A 14 -0.10 -10.90 2.10
N VAL A 15 0.89 -10.81 1.22
CA VAL A 15 2.21 -10.24 1.52
C VAL A 15 2.25 -8.73 1.25
N THR A 16 1.12 -8.17 0.83
CA THR A 16 0.97 -6.75 0.50
C THR A 16 1.29 -5.83 1.69
N ILE A 17 1.08 -6.25 2.94
CA ILE A 17 1.47 -5.47 4.12
C ILE A 17 3.00 -5.28 4.19
N LEU A 18 3.78 -6.34 3.93
CA LEU A 18 5.25 -6.33 4.01
C LEU A 18 5.88 -5.37 2.99
N LEU A 19 5.34 -5.32 1.76
CA LEU A 19 5.75 -4.35 0.74
C LEU A 19 5.58 -2.91 1.22
N HIS A 20 4.40 -2.61 1.76
CA HIS A 20 4.03 -1.25 2.06
C HIS A 20 4.68 -0.74 3.34
N LEU A 21 5.08 -1.64 4.23
CA LEU A 21 5.89 -1.28 5.39
C LEU A 21 7.29 -0.84 5.03
N LYS A 22 7.91 -1.48 4.02
CA LYS A 22 9.20 -1.03 3.48
C LYS A 22 9.11 0.37 2.84
N LYS A 23 7.96 0.71 2.24
CA LYS A 23 7.69 2.05 1.67
C LYS A 23 7.62 3.15 2.73
N LEU A 24 7.24 2.80 3.95
CA LEU A 24 7.31 3.74 5.06
C LEU A 24 8.78 3.83 5.49
N LYS A 25 9.48 4.90 5.10
CA LYS A 25 10.80 5.32 5.64
C LYS A 25 10.84 5.56 7.17
N VAL A 26 9.81 5.06 7.86
CA VAL A 26 9.54 5.15 9.28
C VAL A 26 10.14 3.94 10.02
N TYR A 27 10.41 2.82 9.33
CA TYR A 27 11.02 1.62 9.92
C TYR A 27 12.45 1.41 9.43
N GLY A 28 13.35 1.00 10.34
CA GLY A 28 14.74 0.69 10.00
C GLY A 28 14.90 -0.59 9.16
N SER A 29 14.05 -1.60 9.38
CA SER A 29 14.09 -2.87 8.64
C SER A 29 12.81 -3.69 8.79
N VAL A 30 12.44 -4.43 7.74
CA VAL A 30 11.28 -5.35 7.73
C VAL A 30 11.79 -6.79 7.67
N TRP A 31 11.33 -7.63 8.58
CA TRP A 31 11.77 -9.02 8.73
C TRP A 31 10.59 -9.99 8.72
N VAL A 32 10.82 -11.19 8.21
CA VAL A 32 9.92 -12.34 8.34
C VAL A 32 10.66 -13.45 9.07
N SER A 33 10.11 -13.85 10.20
CA SER A 33 10.64 -14.93 11.03
C SER A 33 9.94 -16.24 10.63
N THR A 34 10.67 -17.22 10.08
CA THR A 34 10.08 -18.47 9.55
C THR A 34 11.03 -19.66 9.66
N ASP A 35 10.48 -20.86 9.73
CA ASP A 35 11.17 -22.15 9.68
C ASP A 35 10.98 -22.88 8.34
N HIS A 36 10.16 -22.33 7.44
CA HIS A 36 9.76 -22.95 6.18
C HIS A 36 10.32 -22.24 4.94
N ASP A 37 10.83 -23.02 3.97
CA ASP A 37 11.53 -22.51 2.78
C ASP A 37 10.61 -21.76 1.81
N ASP A 38 9.38 -22.24 1.61
CA ASP A 38 8.40 -21.52 0.78
C ASP A 38 8.05 -20.12 1.32
N ILE A 39 7.93 -19.98 2.64
CA ILE A 39 7.65 -18.68 3.27
C ILE A 39 8.86 -17.75 3.12
N GLU A 40 10.07 -18.28 3.26
CA GLU A 40 11.30 -17.53 3.01
C GLU A 40 11.39 -17.04 1.56
N ARG A 41 11.13 -17.92 0.58
CA ARG A 41 11.16 -17.57 -0.84
C ARG A 41 10.20 -16.44 -1.15
N VAL A 42 8.99 -16.51 -0.58
CA VAL A 42 7.99 -15.46 -0.73
C VAL A 42 8.47 -14.19 -0.02
N ALA A 43 8.87 -14.23 1.25
CA ALA A 43 9.34 -13.05 1.98
C ALA A 43 10.46 -12.30 1.22
N LYS A 44 11.42 -13.04 0.65
CA LYS A 44 12.50 -12.50 -0.19
C LYS A 44 11.99 -11.87 -1.49
N SER A 45 11.02 -12.50 -2.19
CA SER A 45 10.46 -11.93 -3.43
C SER A 45 9.73 -10.59 -3.20
N TRP A 46 9.25 -10.36 -1.98
CA TRP A 46 8.65 -9.10 -1.55
C TRP A 46 9.63 -8.15 -0.86
N GLY A 47 10.92 -8.47 -0.84
CA GLY A 47 12.00 -7.59 -0.38
C GLY A 47 12.12 -7.45 1.13
N ALA A 48 11.52 -8.35 1.92
CA ALA A 48 11.73 -8.46 3.36
C ALA A 48 12.99 -9.28 3.66
N LYS A 49 13.66 -8.96 4.76
CA LYS A 49 14.73 -9.80 5.31
C LYS A 49 14.13 -11.03 5.97
N VAL A 50 14.88 -12.11 6.07
CA VAL A 50 14.39 -13.37 6.66
C VAL A 50 15.26 -13.77 7.84
N HIS A 51 14.60 -14.05 8.97
CA HIS A 51 15.19 -14.69 10.14
C HIS A 51 14.75 -16.16 10.15
N ARG A 52 15.72 -17.08 10.11
CA ARG A 52 15.42 -18.52 10.16
C ARG A 52 15.32 -18.97 11.60
N ARG A 53 14.11 -19.31 12.01
CA ARG A 53 13.82 -19.73 13.38
C ARG A 53 14.39 -21.10 13.69
N SER A 54 14.75 -21.29 14.95
CA SER A 54 15.07 -22.62 15.45
C SER A 54 13.83 -23.52 15.51
N LYS A 55 14.06 -24.84 15.60
CA LYS A 55 12.98 -25.81 15.80
C LYS A 55 12.37 -25.73 17.20
N GLU A 56 13.05 -25.11 18.17
CA GLU A 56 12.54 -24.96 19.54
C GLU A 56 11.41 -23.93 19.62
N VAL A 57 11.53 -22.81 18.91
CA VAL A 57 10.55 -21.70 18.92
C VAL A 57 9.49 -21.81 17.81
N SER A 58 9.47 -22.93 17.09
CA SER A 58 8.54 -23.19 15.98
C SER A 58 7.49 -24.26 16.32
N ARG A 59 7.30 -24.58 17.61
CA ARG A 59 6.31 -25.56 18.07
C ARG A 59 4.94 -24.89 18.24
N ASP A 60 3.86 -25.65 18.17
CA ASP A 60 2.50 -25.13 18.38
C ASP A 60 2.28 -24.55 19.80
N CYS A 61 3.12 -24.94 20.76
CA CYS A 61 3.11 -24.41 22.13
C CYS A 61 4.05 -23.22 22.35
N SER A 62 4.88 -22.88 21.36
CA SER A 62 5.82 -21.75 21.46
C SER A 62 5.07 -20.43 21.43
N THR A 63 5.45 -19.51 22.31
CA THR A 63 4.81 -18.20 22.42
C THR A 63 5.38 -17.23 21.39
N SER A 64 4.58 -16.23 21.00
CA SER A 64 5.09 -15.13 20.16
C SER A 64 6.27 -14.41 20.83
N LEU A 65 6.30 -14.32 22.16
CA LEU A 65 7.39 -13.70 22.90
C LEU A 65 8.73 -14.42 22.68
N GLU A 66 8.76 -15.74 22.78
CA GLU A 66 9.99 -16.54 22.60
C GLU A 66 10.58 -16.34 21.19
N THR A 67 9.73 -16.33 20.17
CA THR A 67 10.17 -16.09 18.78
C THR A 67 10.75 -14.69 18.57
N ILE A 68 10.19 -13.68 19.25
CA ILE A 68 10.70 -12.30 19.17
C ILE A 68 12.01 -12.17 19.94
N GLN A 69 12.12 -12.81 21.10
CA GLN A 69 13.36 -12.82 21.88
C GLN A 69 14.51 -13.49 21.13
N GLU A 70 14.27 -14.60 20.44
CA GLU A 70 15.27 -15.23 19.56
C GLU A 70 15.74 -14.25 18.48
N PHE A 71 14.80 -13.63 17.77
CA PHE A 71 15.10 -12.63 16.75
C PHE A 71 15.93 -11.45 17.31
N LEU A 72 15.56 -10.91 18.47
CA LEU A 72 16.26 -9.78 19.08
C LEU A 72 17.67 -10.15 19.56
N LYS A 73 17.92 -11.41 19.96
CA LYS A 73 19.28 -11.86 20.34
C LYS A 73 20.24 -11.81 19.15
N GLU A 74 19.77 -12.19 17.96
CA GLU A 74 20.59 -12.18 16.75
C GLU A 74 20.70 -10.81 16.08
N ASN A 75 19.79 -9.88 16.41
CA ASN A 75 19.73 -8.53 15.84
C ASN A 75 19.85 -7.48 16.97
N PRO A 76 21.06 -7.25 17.51
CA PRO A 76 21.28 -6.35 18.65
C PRO A 76 21.00 -4.88 18.33
N GLU A 77 21.01 -4.49 17.06
CA GLU A 77 20.74 -3.13 16.58
C GLU A 77 19.26 -2.72 16.71
N VAL A 78 18.35 -3.68 16.89
CA VAL A 78 16.91 -3.42 16.97
C VAL A 78 16.54 -2.92 18.38
N SER A 79 16.12 -1.66 18.48
CA SER A 79 15.72 -0.99 19.72
C SER A 79 14.22 -1.07 20.03
N VAL A 80 13.37 -1.08 18.99
CA VAL A 80 11.91 -1.21 19.08
C VAL A 80 11.49 -2.29 18.10
N VAL A 81 10.66 -3.22 18.57
CA VAL A 81 10.10 -4.27 17.74
C VAL A 81 8.60 -4.05 17.53
N CYS A 82 8.15 -4.20 16.29
CA CYS A 82 6.73 -4.26 15.93
C CYS A 82 6.42 -5.67 15.47
N ASN A 83 5.79 -6.47 16.33
CA ASN A 83 5.27 -7.77 15.95
C ASN A 83 3.93 -7.59 15.22
N ILE A 84 3.86 -7.98 13.95
CA ILE A 84 2.66 -7.89 13.13
C ILE A 84 2.18 -9.31 12.85
N GLN A 85 0.93 -9.62 13.21
CA GLN A 85 0.39 -10.95 12.94
C GLN A 85 -0.26 -10.97 11.55
N ALA A 86 0.14 -11.94 10.73
CA ALA A 86 -0.35 -12.08 9.37
C ALA A 86 -1.83 -12.53 9.28
N THR A 87 -2.46 -12.87 10.40
CA THR A 87 -3.89 -13.20 10.48
C THR A 87 -4.79 -11.97 10.40
N SER A 88 -4.22 -10.76 10.50
CA SER A 88 -4.89 -9.47 10.31
C SER A 88 -4.49 -8.78 8.99
N PRO A 89 -4.99 -9.22 7.82
CA PRO A 89 -4.54 -8.73 6.51
C PRO A 89 -5.06 -7.33 6.14
N CYS A 90 -6.01 -6.77 6.89
CA CYS A 90 -6.59 -5.45 6.62
C CYS A 90 -5.82 -4.30 7.32
N LEU A 91 -4.55 -4.53 7.65
CA LEU A 91 -3.68 -3.55 8.31
C LEU A 91 -3.20 -2.49 7.31
N HIS A 92 -3.36 -1.21 7.66
CA HIS A 92 -2.91 -0.09 6.84
C HIS A 92 -1.61 0.49 7.40
N PRO A 93 -0.73 1.02 6.54
CA PRO A 93 0.53 1.63 7.00
C PRO A 93 0.32 2.82 7.95
N SER A 94 -0.77 3.59 7.79
CA SER A 94 -1.11 4.70 8.68
C SER A 94 -1.29 4.27 10.13
N HIS A 95 -1.94 3.12 10.38
CA HIS A 95 -2.13 2.60 11.73
C HIS A 95 -0.80 2.39 12.46
N LEU A 96 0.17 1.84 11.75
CA LEU A 96 1.48 1.55 12.32
C LEU A 96 2.32 2.82 12.49
N GLN A 97 2.17 3.82 11.61
CA GLN A 97 2.82 5.13 11.79
C GLN A 97 2.32 5.85 13.04
N GLU A 98 1.01 5.90 13.23
CA GLU A 98 0.40 6.53 14.40
C GLU A 98 0.75 5.79 15.69
N ALA A 99 0.78 4.46 15.66
CA ALA A 99 1.24 3.65 16.78
C ALA A 99 2.74 3.84 17.07
N LEU A 100 3.60 3.98 16.05
CA LEU A 100 5.02 4.23 16.27
C LEU A 100 5.27 5.61 16.89
N LYS A 101 4.54 6.65 16.47
CA LYS A 101 4.65 8.00 17.06
C LYS A 101 4.42 7.97 18.56
N LYS A 102 3.51 7.13 19.05
CA LYS A 102 3.29 6.95 20.50
C LYS A 102 4.56 6.49 21.20
N ILE A 103 5.34 5.61 20.60
CA ILE A 103 6.61 5.16 21.20
C ILE A 103 7.68 6.24 21.06
N THR A 104 7.88 6.78 19.86
CA THR A 104 9.02 7.67 19.56
C THR A 104 8.84 9.10 20.08
N GLU A 105 7.62 9.63 20.06
CA GLU A 105 7.30 11.02 20.44
C GLU A 105 6.68 11.11 21.85
N GLU A 106 5.76 10.19 22.20
CA GLU A 106 5.05 10.22 23.49
C GLU A 106 5.74 9.35 24.59
N GLY A 107 6.79 8.60 24.22
CA GLY A 107 7.63 7.83 25.14
C GLY A 107 6.95 6.63 25.78
N TYR A 108 6.02 5.96 25.08
CA TYR A 108 5.44 4.68 25.54
C TYR A 108 6.41 3.51 25.34
N ASP A 109 6.39 2.56 26.27
CA ASP A 109 7.20 1.33 26.21
C ASP A 109 6.54 0.24 25.35
N SER A 110 5.21 0.22 25.31
CA SER A 110 4.43 -0.72 24.49
C SER A 110 3.14 -0.11 23.97
N VAL A 111 2.80 -0.48 22.72
CA VAL A 111 1.58 -0.05 22.02
C VAL A 111 1.00 -1.23 21.26
N PHE A 112 -0.24 -1.60 21.51
CA PHE A 112 -0.88 -2.74 20.84
C PHE A 112 -2.24 -2.36 20.26
N SER A 113 -2.67 -3.09 19.24
CA SER A 113 -3.91 -2.81 18.52
C SER A 113 -5.14 -3.40 19.21
N VAL A 114 -6.19 -2.59 19.28
CA VAL A 114 -7.49 -2.98 19.88
C VAL A 114 -8.64 -2.61 18.96
N VAL A 115 -9.79 -3.23 19.18
CA VAL A 115 -11.07 -2.92 18.54
C VAL A 115 -12.14 -2.74 19.61
N ARG A 116 -13.04 -1.78 19.39
CA ARG A 116 -14.19 -1.56 20.27
C ARG A 116 -15.34 -2.49 19.90
N ARG A 117 -15.90 -3.18 20.89
CA ARG A 117 -17.06 -4.06 20.75
C ARG A 117 -18.14 -3.68 21.76
N TYR A 118 -19.39 -3.88 21.34
CA TYR A 118 -20.58 -3.62 22.15
C TYR A 118 -21.30 -4.95 22.44
N GLN A 119 -20.56 -5.86 23.06
CA GLN A 119 -21.06 -7.20 23.39
C GLN A 119 -21.29 -7.31 24.90
N PHE A 120 -22.35 -8.00 25.27
CA PHE A 120 -22.67 -8.25 26.67
C PHE A 120 -22.07 -9.56 27.13
N ARG A 121 -21.30 -9.51 28.21
CA ARG A 121 -20.61 -10.66 28.79
C ARG A 121 -21.43 -11.23 29.95
N TRP A 122 -21.48 -12.55 30.01
CA TRP A 122 -22.12 -13.32 31.06
C TRP A 122 -21.13 -14.36 31.58
N THR A 123 -21.20 -14.69 32.87
CA THR A 123 -20.37 -15.77 33.43
C THR A 123 -20.78 -17.12 32.86
N GLU A 124 -19.80 -17.95 32.53
CA GLU A 124 -20.04 -19.33 32.12
C GLU A 124 -20.31 -20.20 33.35
N VAL A 125 -21.36 -21.01 33.31
CA VAL A 125 -21.60 -22.07 34.31
C VAL A 125 -21.14 -23.39 33.71
N LYS A 126 -20.08 -23.97 34.27
CA LYS A 126 -19.54 -25.25 33.79
C LYS A 126 -20.45 -26.40 34.21
N LYS A 127 -20.62 -27.37 33.32
CA LYS A 127 -21.30 -28.64 33.65
C LYS A 127 -20.49 -29.37 34.74
N GLY A 128 -21.10 -29.58 35.90
CA GLY A 128 -20.47 -30.21 37.07
C GLY A 128 -20.16 -29.28 38.24
N CYS A 129 -20.48 -27.98 38.13
CA CYS A 129 -20.49 -27.07 39.28
C CYS A 129 -21.72 -27.29 40.17
N GLU A 130 -21.64 -26.82 41.42
CA GLU A 130 -22.66 -26.94 42.48
C GLU A 130 -24.11 -26.75 41.98
N GLU A 131 -25.04 -27.57 42.48
CA GLU A 131 -26.47 -27.42 42.23
C GLU A 131 -26.92 -26.00 42.61
N GLY A 132 -27.31 -25.21 41.61
CA GLY A 132 -27.76 -23.82 41.79
C GLY A 132 -26.85 -22.76 41.17
N ALA A 133 -25.71 -23.12 40.57
CA ALA A 133 -24.87 -22.15 39.85
C ALA A 133 -25.64 -21.48 38.70
N CYS A 134 -25.79 -20.15 38.76
CA CYS A 134 -26.52 -19.34 37.79
C CYS A 134 -25.58 -18.39 37.04
N THR A 135 -25.86 -18.12 35.76
CA THR A 135 -25.11 -17.14 34.97
C THR A 135 -25.38 -15.72 35.49
N GLN A 136 -24.33 -14.89 35.54
CA GLN A 136 -24.39 -13.53 36.05
C GLN A 136 -23.90 -12.53 34.98
N PRO A 137 -24.54 -11.37 34.86
CA PRO A 137 -24.12 -10.33 33.92
C PRO A 137 -22.81 -9.69 34.38
N GLN A 138 -21.82 -9.56 33.49
CA GLN A 138 -20.50 -8.97 33.84
C GLN A 138 -20.40 -7.48 33.53
N ASN A 139 -21.01 -7.02 32.43
CA ASN A 139 -20.87 -5.65 31.93
C ASN A 139 -22.21 -4.98 31.59
N LEU A 140 -23.31 -5.49 32.15
CA LEU A 140 -24.65 -4.92 31.98
C LEU A 140 -25.51 -5.04 33.23
N ASN A 141 -26.52 -4.19 33.32
CA ASN A 141 -27.67 -4.40 34.19
C ASN A 141 -28.83 -4.99 33.36
N PRO A 142 -29.26 -6.25 33.58
CA PRO A 142 -30.36 -6.86 32.83
C PRO A 142 -31.68 -6.07 32.92
N ALA A 143 -31.92 -5.37 34.04
CA ALA A 143 -33.13 -4.55 34.22
C ALA A 143 -33.07 -3.22 33.44
N LYS A 144 -31.88 -2.76 33.02
CA LYS A 144 -31.67 -1.52 32.26
C LYS A 144 -30.61 -1.74 31.20
N ARG A 145 -30.97 -2.51 30.17
CA ARG A 145 -30.05 -2.89 29.09
C ARG A 145 -29.74 -1.66 28.20
N PRO A 146 -28.48 -1.20 28.13
CA PRO A 146 -28.12 -0.04 27.32
C PRO A 146 -28.18 -0.39 25.82
N ARG A 147 -28.52 0.59 24.97
CA ARG A 147 -28.32 0.47 23.52
C ARG A 147 -26.85 0.73 23.19
N ARG A 148 -26.43 0.41 21.95
CA ARG A 148 -25.02 0.60 21.54
C ARG A 148 -24.53 2.04 21.72
N GLN A 149 -25.38 3.01 21.44
CA GLN A 149 -25.08 4.45 21.60
C GLN A 149 -25.11 4.94 23.05
N ASP A 150 -25.62 4.13 24.00
CA ASP A 150 -25.82 4.56 25.39
C ASP A 150 -24.60 4.23 26.28
N TRP A 151 -23.55 3.62 25.72
CA TRP A 151 -22.32 3.31 26.46
C TRP A 151 -21.11 3.25 25.52
N ASN A 152 -19.90 3.31 26.08
CA ASN A 152 -18.66 3.37 25.30
C ASN A 152 -18.21 2.01 24.76
N GLY A 153 -18.88 0.90 25.08
CA GLY A 153 -18.41 -0.45 24.76
C GLY A 153 -17.12 -0.82 25.51
N GLU A 154 -16.52 -1.94 25.11
CA GLU A 154 -15.27 -2.46 25.67
C GLU A 154 -14.22 -2.63 24.56
N LEU A 155 -12.94 -2.48 24.94
CA LEU A 155 -11.80 -2.65 24.04
C LEU A 155 -11.28 -4.08 24.14
N TYR A 156 -11.09 -4.71 22.98
CA TYR A 156 -10.55 -6.04 22.84
C TYR A 156 -9.32 -6.01 21.95
N GLU A 157 -8.30 -6.76 22.28
CA GLU A 157 -7.16 -6.97 21.38
C GLU A 157 -7.65 -7.62 20.09
N ASN A 158 -7.11 -7.16 18.95
CA ASN A 158 -7.51 -7.66 17.64
C ASN A 158 -6.40 -8.40 16.91
N GLY A 159 -5.27 -8.67 17.58
CA GLY A 159 -4.16 -9.42 17.01
C GLY A 159 -3.44 -8.75 15.84
N SER A 160 -3.71 -7.49 15.51
CA SER A 160 -3.10 -6.90 14.32
C SER A 160 -1.61 -6.59 14.51
N PHE A 161 -1.24 -5.89 15.58
CA PHE A 161 0.16 -5.59 15.89
C PHE A 161 0.43 -5.32 17.37
N TYR A 162 1.69 -5.51 17.75
CA TYR A 162 2.23 -5.25 19.08
C TYR A 162 3.60 -4.59 18.94
N PHE A 163 3.69 -3.32 19.33
CA PHE A 163 4.96 -2.66 19.51
C PHE A 163 5.46 -2.79 20.95
N ALA A 164 6.75 -3.04 21.10
CA ALA A 164 7.44 -3.09 22.38
C ALA A 164 8.90 -2.61 22.24
N THR A 165 9.43 -1.98 23.28
CA THR A 165 10.87 -1.69 23.36
C THR A 165 11.67 -2.97 23.60
N ARG A 166 12.93 -2.99 23.16
CA ARG A 166 13.85 -4.13 23.34
C ARG A 166 13.95 -4.51 24.82
N ASP A 167 14.10 -3.55 25.70
CA ASP A 167 14.28 -3.78 27.14
C ASP A 167 13.03 -4.43 27.75
N LEU A 168 11.84 -4.04 27.31
CA LEU A 168 10.58 -4.66 27.74
C LEU A 168 10.55 -6.15 27.37
N VAL A 169 10.92 -6.48 26.13
CA VAL A 169 10.89 -7.85 25.63
C VAL A 169 12.01 -8.71 26.23
N MET A 170 13.23 -8.17 26.29
CA MET A 170 14.43 -8.93 26.66
C MET A 170 14.65 -9.03 28.18
N ILE A 171 14.33 -7.98 28.93
CA ILE A 171 14.59 -7.91 30.37
C ILE A 171 13.33 -8.28 31.16
N LYS A 172 12.18 -7.64 30.83
CA LYS A 172 10.93 -7.89 31.55
C LYS A 172 10.18 -9.12 31.06
N GLY A 173 10.48 -9.60 29.85
CA GLY A 173 9.88 -10.81 29.31
C GLY A 173 8.38 -10.65 29.02
N CYS A 174 7.95 -9.48 28.53
CA CYS A 174 6.57 -9.29 28.09
C CYS A 174 6.48 -8.40 26.84
N LEU A 175 5.35 -8.47 26.13
CA LEU A 175 5.05 -7.60 24.97
C LEU A 175 4.26 -6.35 25.38
N GLN A 176 3.56 -6.41 26.50
CA GLN A 176 2.72 -5.35 27.03
C GLN A 176 3.15 -5.08 28.46
N GLY A 177 3.63 -3.87 28.72
CA GLY A 177 4.12 -3.48 30.03
C GLY A 177 4.88 -2.15 30.00
N GLY A 178 5.36 -1.73 31.16
CA GLY A 178 5.91 -0.38 31.34
C GLY A 178 4.83 0.69 31.16
N LYS A 179 5.17 1.80 30.50
CA LYS A 179 4.19 2.80 30.06
C LYS A 179 3.47 2.27 28.83
N VAL A 180 2.27 1.72 29.04
CA VAL A 180 1.48 1.05 28.01
C VAL A 180 0.33 1.94 27.51
N THR A 181 0.05 1.87 26.21
CA THR A 181 -1.18 2.41 25.61
C THR A 181 -1.68 1.48 24.51
N TYR A 182 -2.90 1.70 24.04
CA TYR A 182 -3.48 0.98 22.91
C TYR A 182 -3.60 1.88 21.68
N PHE A 183 -3.79 1.27 20.52
CA PHE A 183 -4.20 1.90 19.27
C PHE A 183 -5.54 1.31 18.84
N GLU A 184 -6.60 2.12 18.87
CA GLU A 184 -7.94 1.67 18.49
C GLU A 184 -8.09 1.65 16.96
N MET A 185 -8.25 0.46 16.40
CA MET A 185 -8.52 0.24 14.98
C MET A 185 -10.03 0.15 14.72
N GLU A 186 -10.45 0.62 13.55
CA GLU A 186 -11.84 0.44 13.12
C GLU A 186 -12.18 -1.06 12.99
N PRO A 187 -13.41 -1.49 13.31
CA PRO A 187 -13.82 -2.90 13.26
C PRO A 187 -13.61 -3.60 11.92
N GLN A 188 -13.68 -2.85 10.82
CA GLN A 188 -13.46 -3.35 9.45
C GLN A 188 -12.01 -3.78 9.17
N HIS A 189 -11.04 -3.18 9.89
CA HIS A 189 -9.62 -3.55 9.82
C HIS A 189 -9.25 -4.64 10.84
N SER A 190 -10.14 -4.90 11.79
CA SER A 190 -10.00 -5.87 12.88
C SER A 190 -10.61 -7.23 12.51
N VAL A 191 -10.01 -7.90 11.54
CA VAL A 191 -10.41 -9.25 11.12
C VAL A 191 -9.31 -10.22 11.55
N ASP A 192 -9.64 -11.19 12.38
CA ASP A 192 -8.77 -12.33 12.65
C ASP A 192 -9.23 -13.51 11.80
N ILE A 193 -8.28 -14.20 11.16
CA ILE A 193 -8.56 -15.35 10.30
C ILE A 193 -8.16 -16.59 11.09
N ASP A 194 -9.08 -17.11 11.90
CA ASP A 194 -8.82 -18.27 12.75
C ASP A 194 -9.44 -19.57 12.22
N VAL A 195 -10.52 -19.50 11.43
CA VAL A 195 -11.29 -20.69 10.98
C VAL A 195 -11.50 -20.70 9.46
N ASP A 196 -11.48 -21.88 8.84
CA ASP A 196 -11.65 -22.07 7.39
C ASP A 196 -12.99 -21.52 6.84
N ILE A 197 -14.03 -21.46 7.67
CA ILE A 197 -15.33 -20.83 7.34
C ILE A 197 -15.19 -19.34 7.03
N ASP A 198 -14.18 -18.68 7.60
CA ASP A 198 -13.94 -17.26 7.41
C ASP A 198 -13.19 -16.96 6.11
N TRP A 199 -12.76 -17.96 5.33
CA TRP A 199 -11.88 -17.71 4.19
C TRP A 199 -12.51 -16.84 3.09
N PRO A 200 -13.70 -17.17 2.53
CA PRO A 200 -14.32 -16.35 1.50
C PRO A 200 -14.69 -14.96 2.03
N VAL A 201 -15.10 -14.88 3.30
CA VAL A 201 -15.43 -13.62 3.97
C VAL A 201 -14.19 -12.75 4.17
N ALA A 202 -13.08 -13.36 4.58
CA ALA A 202 -11.80 -12.69 4.78
C ALA A 202 -11.23 -12.21 3.45
N GLU A 203 -11.32 -12.99 2.37
CA GLU A 203 -10.91 -12.57 1.04
C GLU A 203 -11.71 -11.35 0.57
N GLN A 204 -13.04 -11.39 0.69
CA GLN A 204 -13.89 -10.23 0.37
C GLN A 204 -13.57 -9.02 1.25
N ARG A 205 -13.30 -9.22 2.54
CA ARG A 205 -12.90 -8.13 3.44
C ARG A 205 -11.54 -7.55 3.10
N VAL A 206 -10.57 -8.35 2.68
CA VAL A 206 -9.28 -7.85 2.21
C VAL A 206 -9.46 -7.07 0.92
N LEU A 207 -10.26 -7.58 -0.03
CA LEU A 207 -10.58 -6.86 -1.27
C LEU A 207 -11.30 -5.52 -1.01
N ARG A 208 -12.04 -5.43 0.08
CA ARG A 208 -12.80 -4.24 0.45
C ARG A 208 -11.99 -3.24 1.29
N PHE A 209 -11.39 -3.72 2.38
CA PHE A 209 -10.74 -2.89 3.41
C PHE A 209 -9.22 -3.08 3.50
N GLY A 210 -8.64 -3.96 2.69
CA GLY A 210 -7.20 -4.17 2.61
C GLY A 210 -6.47 -2.97 2.02
N TYR A 211 -5.17 -2.90 2.28
CA TYR A 211 -4.33 -1.81 1.76
C TYR A 211 -3.71 -2.23 0.43
N PHE A 212 -4.06 -1.54 -0.66
CA PHE A 212 -3.58 -1.83 -2.02
C PHE A 212 -2.58 -0.78 -2.56
N GLY A 213 -2.13 0.14 -1.72
CA GLY A 213 -1.27 1.27 -2.12
C GLY A 213 -2.04 2.55 -2.39
N ARG A 214 -1.32 3.68 -2.51
CA ARG A 214 -1.90 4.94 -2.99
C ARG A 214 -1.87 4.85 -4.52
N GLY A 215 -3.03 4.75 -5.16
CA GLY A 215 -3.12 4.75 -6.63
C GLY A 215 -2.32 5.92 -7.26
N VAL A 216 -2.05 5.84 -8.56
CA VAL A 216 -1.08 6.72 -9.25
C VAL A 216 -1.12 8.19 -8.81
N THR A 217 0.04 8.70 -8.39
CA THR A 217 0.23 10.09 -7.91
C THR A 217 1.14 10.92 -8.80
N LEU A 218 1.96 10.27 -9.63
CA LEU A 218 2.87 10.91 -10.57
C LEU A 218 2.73 10.25 -11.95
N MET A 219 2.68 11.05 -13.00
CA MET A 219 2.67 10.57 -14.38
C MET A 219 3.80 11.22 -15.18
N PHE A 220 4.59 10.39 -15.86
CA PHE A 220 5.53 10.82 -16.87
C PHE A 220 4.94 10.64 -18.26
N CYS A 221 5.10 11.66 -19.11
CA CYS A 221 4.59 11.65 -20.47
C CYS A 221 5.65 12.15 -21.44
N LYS A 222 6.10 11.27 -22.34
CA LYS A 222 7.03 11.67 -23.40
C LYS A 222 6.35 12.62 -24.39
N VAL A 223 7.03 13.71 -24.73
CA VAL A 223 6.46 14.73 -25.62
C VAL A 223 6.47 14.26 -27.06
N SER A 224 7.64 13.84 -27.55
CA SER A 224 7.82 13.37 -28.92
C SER A 224 7.22 11.98 -29.10
N GLY A 225 6.25 11.87 -30.01
CA GLY A 225 5.59 10.62 -30.35
C GLY A 225 4.52 10.10 -29.36
N CYS A 226 4.30 10.74 -28.20
CA CYS A 226 3.08 10.51 -27.41
C CYS A 226 2.18 11.75 -27.37
N LEU A 227 2.64 12.85 -26.79
CA LEU A 227 1.87 14.11 -26.73
C LEU A 227 1.80 14.80 -28.10
N THR A 228 2.83 14.63 -28.90
CA THR A 228 2.92 15.06 -30.30
C THR A 228 3.03 13.83 -31.19
N ASN A 229 2.81 14.00 -32.50
CA ASN A 229 3.00 12.96 -33.51
C ASN A 229 4.45 12.90 -34.03
N GLY A 230 5.41 13.52 -33.33
CA GLY A 230 6.82 13.60 -33.74
C GLY A 230 7.09 14.56 -34.91
N LYS A 231 6.09 15.28 -35.43
CA LYS A 231 6.29 16.26 -36.52
C LYS A 231 6.68 17.62 -35.94
N VAL A 232 7.79 18.15 -36.43
CA VAL A 232 8.24 19.52 -36.18
C VAL A 232 8.21 20.27 -37.51
N PHE A 233 7.51 21.40 -37.55
CA PHE A 233 7.44 22.25 -38.73
C PHE A 233 8.49 23.35 -38.62
N LEU A 234 9.41 23.37 -39.58
CA LEU A 234 10.49 24.36 -39.67
C LEU A 234 10.07 25.50 -40.60
N SER A 235 10.04 26.72 -40.09
CA SER A 235 9.81 27.92 -40.89
C SER A 235 11.12 28.44 -41.49
N VAL A 236 11.06 28.95 -42.72
CA VAL A 236 12.18 29.64 -43.38
C VAL A 236 12.61 30.88 -42.59
N CYS A 237 11.72 31.46 -41.79
CA CYS A 237 11.99 32.60 -40.91
C CYS A 237 12.57 32.19 -39.53
N GLY A 238 12.84 30.90 -39.29
CA GLY A 238 13.48 30.40 -38.07
C GLY A 238 12.55 30.12 -36.89
N GLU A 239 11.23 30.03 -37.13
CA GLU A 239 10.27 29.60 -36.11
C GLU A 239 9.97 28.10 -36.21
N ASP A 240 10.09 27.40 -35.08
CA ASP A 240 9.71 25.99 -34.95
C ASP A 240 8.29 25.87 -34.39
N MET A 241 7.47 25.04 -35.03
CA MET A 241 6.10 24.77 -34.59
C MET A 241 5.89 23.28 -34.34
N VAL A 242 5.14 22.98 -33.29
CA VAL A 242 4.65 21.63 -32.99
C VAL A 242 3.16 21.66 -32.76
N SER A 243 2.48 20.59 -33.16
CA SER A 243 1.04 20.44 -32.98
C SER A 243 0.73 19.67 -31.69
N LEU A 244 -0.19 20.19 -30.91
CA LEU A 244 -0.78 19.50 -29.76
C LEU A 244 -2.25 19.20 -30.04
N HIS A 245 -2.71 18.03 -29.62
CA HIS A 245 -4.13 17.72 -29.68
C HIS A 245 -4.85 18.31 -28.45
N THR A 246 -5.94 19.02 -28.67
CA THR A 246 -6.73 19.64 -27.59
C THR A 246 -7.25 18.59 -26.59
N ARG A 247 -7.65 17.40 -27.08
CA ARG A 247 -8.05 16.29 -26.20
C ARG A 247 -6.93 15.85 -25.25
N ASP A 248 -5.69 15.76 -25.74
CA ASP A 248 -4.53 15.37 -24.92
C ASP A 248 -4.27 16.40 -23.83
N THR A 249 -4.28 17.71 -24.17
CA THR A 249 -4.16 18.77 -23.16
C THR A 249 -5.29 18.75 -22.13
N THR A 250 -6.50 18.32 -22.53
CA THR A 250 -7.62 18.15 -21.61
C THR A 250 -7.43 16.94 -20.69
N GLY A 251 -6.85 15.85 -21.20
CA GLY A 251 -6.46 14.68 -20.40
C GLY A 251 -5.42 15.03 -19.33
N LEU A 252 -4.39 15.79 -19.69
CA LEU A 252 -3.38 16.28 -18.72
C LEU A 252 -4.03 17.10 -17.61
N ARG A 253 -4.92 18.05 -17.95
CA ARG A 253 -5.64 18.87 -16.96
C ARG A 253 -6.57 18.05 -16.07
N MET A 254 -7.13 16.96 -16.56
CA MET A 254 -7.95 16.07 -15.72
C MET A 254 -7.12 15.39 -14.63
N LEU A 255 -5.94 14.90 -14.99
CA LEU A 255 -5.01 14.28 -14.03
C LEU A 255 -4.55 15.28 -12.97
N GLN A 256 -4.16 16.49 -13.39
CA GLN A 256 -3.77 17.57 -12.49
C GLN A 256 -4.88 17.94 -11.49
N LYS A 257 -6.14 18.02 -11.95
CA LYS A 257 -7.30 18.28 -11.08
C LYS A 257 -7.54 17.18 -10.05
N ASP A 258 -7.19 15.92 -10.36
CA ASP A 258 -7.25 14.79 -9.42
C ASP A 258 -5.99 14.66 -8.55
N GLY A 259 -5.10 15.67 -8.56
CA GLY A 259 -3.88 15.72 -7.76
C GLY A 259 -2.77 14.79 -8.26
N VAL A 260 -2.82 14.35 -9.52
CA VAL A 260 -1.71 13.65 -10.16
C VAL A 260 -0.74 14.69 -10.70
N GLU A 261 0.50 14.65 -10.20
CA GLU A 261 1.59 15.46 -10.76
C GLU A 261 1.95 14.90 -12.14
N VAL A 262 2.01 15.75 -13.17
CA VAL A 262 2.35 15.33 -14.53
C VAL A 262 3.61 16.03 -15.00
N VAL A 263 4.60 15.23 -15.40
CA VAL A 263 5.90 15.69 -15.89
C VAL A 263 6.04 15.29 -17.36
N LEU A 264 6.29 16.28 -18.21
CA LEU A 264 6.50 16.10 -19.63
C LEU A 264 7.98 15.85 -19.90
N LEU A 265 8.30 14.71 -20.52
CA LEU A 265 9.68 14.31 -20.82
C LEU A 265 10.05 14.73 -22.25
N VAL A 266 11.12 15.51 -22.35
CA VAL A 266 11.70 15.93 -23.64
C VAL A 266 13.09 15.32 -23.74
N SER A 267 13.35 14.58 -24.83
CA SER A 267 14.68 14.02 -25.08
C SER A 267 15.65 15.13 -25.47
N LYS A 268 16.95 14.92 -25.27
CA LYS A 268 17.99 15.79 -25.85
C LYS A 268 17.96 15.81 -27.38
N ASP A 269 17.52 14.72 -27.98
CA ASP A 269 17.44 14.58 -29.45
C ASP A 269 16.18 15.22 -30.04
N ASP A 270 15.22 15.61 -29.20
CA ASP A 270 14.04 16.32 -29.67
C ASP A 270 14.45 17.71 -30.17
N LEU A 271 14.00 18.07 -31.38
CA LEU A 271 14.22 19.38 -31.99
C LEU A 271 13.45 20.52 -31.30
N LEU A 272 13.03 20.33 -30.05
CA LEU A 272 12.26 21.30 -29.28
C LEU A 272 13.21 22.37 -28.70
N THR A 273 13.10 23.60 -29.20
CA THR A 273 13.84 24.73 -28.62
C THR A 273 13.38 25.04 -27.20
N LYS A 274 14.27 25.61 -26.38
CA LYS A 274 13.96 26.05 -25.01
C LYS A 274 12.75 27.00 -24.95
N SER A 275 12.55 27.82 -25.99
CA SER A 275 11.39 28.71 -26.11
C SER A 275 10.09 27.93 -26.21
N LEU A 276 10.09 26.85 -27.01
CA LEU A 276 8.94 25.99 -27.21
C LEU A 276 8.64 25.14 -25.97
N SER A 277 9.66 24.65 -25.27
CA SER A 277 9.49 23.97 -23.96
C SER A 277 8.80 24.89 -22.95
N LYS A 278 9.23 26.16 -22.84
CA LYS A 278 8.55 27.15 -21.96
C LYS A 278 7.11 27.43 -22.39
N LYS A 279 6.82 27.43 -23.68
CA LYS A 279 5.43 27.56 -24.18
C LYS A 279 4.61 26.32 -23.82
N LEU A 280 5.19 25.12 -23.91
CA LEU A 280 4.54 23.86 -23.52
C LEU A 280 4.18 23.84 -22.04
N GLU A 281 5.10 24.25 -21.15
CA GLU A 281 4.83 24.40 -19.72
C GLU A 281 3.64 25.32 -19.46
N LYS A 282 3.61 26.49 -20.13
CA LYS A 282 2.49 27.45 -19.98
C LYS A 282 1.16 26.92 -20.50
N VAL A 283 1.15 26.21 -21.62
CA VAL A 283 -0.08 25.72 -22.27
C VAL A 283 -0.68 24.52 -21.51
N THR A 284 0.20 23.64 -21.01
CA THR A 284 -0.20 22.39 -20.34
C THR A 284 -0.31 22.53 -18.82
N GLY A 285 0.38 23.50 -18.22
CA GLY A 285 0.52 23.63 -16.77
C GLY A 285 1.37 22.53 -16.15
N CYS A 286 2.05 21.72 -16.94
CA CYS A 286 2.92 20.63 -16.50
C CYS A 286 4.37 21.11 -16.40
N GLU A 287 5.16 20.47 -15.53
CA GLU A 287 6.61 20.62 -15.55
C GLU A 287 7.17 19.96 -16.82
N VAL A 288 8.07 20.64 -17.54
CA VAL A 288 8.83 20.02 -18.64
C VAL A 288 10.23 19.68 -18.13
N PHE A 289 10.59 18.41 -18.24
CA PHE A 289 11.85 17.87 -17.77
C PHE A 289 12.65 17.27 -18.93
N GLN A 290 13.91 17.67 -19.05
CA GLN A 290 14.79 17.17 -20.09
C GLN A 290 15.50 15.91 -19.62
N VAL A 291 15.39 14.83 -20.40
CA VAL A 291 16.04 13.53 -20.13
C VAL A 291 17.15 13.26 -21.14
N GLY A 292 18.18 12.54 -20.70
CA GLY A 292 19.27 12.03 -21.54
C GLY A 292 18.92 10.73 -22.25
N GLU A 293 19.96 10.00 -22.66
CA GLU A 293 19.83 8.71 -23.38
C GLU A 293 19.21 7.60 -22.52
N ASP A 294 19.30 7.71 -21.19
CA ASP A 294 18.76 6.75 -20.23
C ASP A 294 17.71 7.44 -19.34
N PRO A 295 16.44 7.52 -19.80
CA PRO A 295 15.37 8.19 -19.07
C PRO A 295 15.17 7.63 -17.66
N LEU A 296 15.50 6.35 -17.44
CA LEU A 296 15.28 5.67 -16.16
C LEU A 296 15.98 6.39 -15.00
N LYS A 297 17.26 6.71 -15.17
CA LYS A 297 18.04 7.39 -14.12
C LYS A 297 17.55 8.80 -13.86
N ASP A 298 17.18 9.50 -14.93
CA ASP A 298 16.75 10.89 -14.85
C ASP A 298 15.38 11.01 -14.16
N VAL A 299 14.42 10.15 -14.49
CA VAL A 299 13.09 10.20 -13.88
C VAL A 299 13.09 9.75 -12.42
N GLU A 300 13.97 8.83 -12.03
CA GLU A 300 14.12 8.40 -10.63
C GLU A 300 14.54 9.55 -9.70
N THR A 301 15.24 10.57 -10.21
CA THR A 301 15.58 11.77 -9.42
C THR A 301 14.35 12.55 -8.94
N LYS A 302 13.20 12.38 -9.61
CA LYS A 302 11.93 13.03 -9.27
C LYS A 302 11.12 12.27 -8.22
N PHE A 303 11.57 11.08 -7.80
CA PHE A 303 10.79 10.24 -6.90
C PHE A 303 10.85 10.78 -5.47
N LYS A 304 9.85 11.57 -5.08
CA LYS A 304 9.68 12.06 -3.69
C LYS A 304 8.97 11.01 -2.83
N ASN A 305 9.69 9.97 -2.42
CA ASN A 305 9.13 8.80 -1.71
C ASN A 305 8.11 7.99 -2.54
N LEU A 306 8.28 8.01 -3.86
CA LEU A 306 7.47 7.23 -4.79
C LEU A 306 8.24 5.98 -5.23
N GLU A 307 7.51 4.94 -5.58
CA GLU A 307 8.04 3.78 -6.31
C GLU A 307 7.39 3.71 -7.67
N TRP A 308 8.00 2.96 -8.59
CA TRP A 308 7.47 2.73 -9.92
C TRP A 308 6.00 2.29 -9.93
N LYS A 309 5.54 1.53 -8.93
CA LYS A 309 4.12 1.11 -8.81
C LYS A 309 3.13 2.27 -8.62
N ASP A 310 3.57 3.37 -8.05
CA ASP A 310 2.75 4.55 -7.78
C ASP A 310 2.85 5.59 -8.93
N VAL A 311 3.56 5.23 -10.00
CA VAL A 311 3.87 6.05 -11.18
C VAL A 311 3.15 5.50 -12.42
N ALA A 312 2.59 6.41 -13.21
CA ALA A 312 2.17 6.13 -14.58
C ALA A 312 3.23 6.61 -15.58
N TYR A 313 3.46 5.85 -16.64
CA TYR A 313 4.42 6.24 -17.68
C TYR A 313 3.83 6.02 -19.07
N ILE A 314 3.84 7.05 -19.92
CA ILE A 314 3.56 6.89 -21.36
C ILE A 314 4.80 7.27 -22.19
N GLY A 315 5.25 6.32 -23.00
CA GLY A 315 6.44 6.41 -23.85
C GLY A 315 6.19 5.82 -25.23
N ASN A 316 7.21 5.84 -26.09
CA ASN A 316 7.06 5.42 -27.49
C ASN A 316 8.32 4.80 -28.12
N ASP A 317 9.40 4.57 -27.38
CA ASP A 317 10.68 4.12 -27.96
C ASP A 317 11.37 3.05 -27.08
N ALA A 318 12.38 2.38 -27.62
CA ALA A 318 13.29 1.47 -26.95
C ALA A 318 13.91 2.07 -25.67
N ALA A 319 14.26 3.36 -25.68
CA ALA A 319 14.78 4.04 -24.48
C ALA A 319 13.76 4.06 -23.32
N ASP A 320 12.45 3.97 -23.62
CA ASP A 320 11.38 3.96 -22.62
C ASP A 320 11.11 2.57 -22.06
N VAL A 321 11.64 1.50 -22.66
CA VAL A 321 11.31 0.10 -22.32
C VAL A 321 11.51 -0.22 -20.83
N SER A 322 12.62 0.21 -20.24
CA SER A 322 12.89 0.01 -18.82
C SER A 322 11.85 0.71 -17.94
N CYS A 323 11.48 1.96 -18.28
CA CYS A 323 10.48 2.72 -17.55
C CYS A 323 9.08 2.12 -17.70
N LEU A 324 8.71 1.71 -18.92
CA LEU A 324 7.43 1.07 -19.24
C LEU A 324 7.24 -0.27 -18.50
N SER A 325 8.32 -1.04 -18.35
CA SER A 325 8.28 -2.33 -17.65
C SER A 325 8.08 -2.15 -16.13
N LEU A 326 8.72 -1.14 -15.55
CA LEU A 326 8.70 -0.92 -14.10
C LEU A 326 7.43 -0.17 -13.63
N ALA A 327 6.95 0.82 -14.39
CA ALA A 327 5.85 1.69 -14.00
C ALA A 327 4.57 0.92 -13.67
N GLY A 328 3.85 1.34 -12.63
CA GLY A 328 2.64 0.70 -12.09
C GLY A 328 1.55 0.63 -13.14
N LEU A 329 1.34 1.75 -13.83
CA LEU A 329 0.60 1.82 -15.09
C LEU A 329 1.56 2.28 -16.19
N SER A 330 1.57 1.60 -17.31
CA SER A 330 2.36 2.00 -18.46
C SER A 330 1.57 1.90 -19.74
N ALA A 331 1.80 2.85 -20.65
CA ALA A 331 1.15 2.83 -21.94
C ALA A 331 2.06 3.25 -23.08
N VAL A 332 1.67 2.85 -24.28
CA VAL A 332 2.25 3.33 -25.53
C VAL A 332 1.15 3.73 -26.52
N PRO A 333 1.40 4.72 -27.39
CA PRO A 333 0.54 5.01 -28.54
C PRO A 333 0.42 3.83 -29.51
N ALA A 334 -0.64 3.83 -30.33
CA ALA A 334 -0.91 2.75 -31.29
C ALA A 334 0.19 2.58 -32.35
N ASP A 335 0.93 3.64 -32.67
CA ASP A 335 2.03 3.69 -33.63
C ASP A 335 3.41 3.45 -32.99
N ALA A 336 3.47 3.06 -31.72
CA ALA A 336 4.72 2.77 -31.05
C ALA A 336 5.41 1.50 -31.64
N PRO A 337 6.75 1.46 -31.67
CA PRO A 337 7.51 0.28 -32.10
C PRO A 337 7.18 -0.95 -31.25
N ALA A 338 7.31 -2.13 -31.86
CA ALA A 338 6.99 -3.40 -31.22
C ALA A 338 7.74 -3.64 -29.90
N CYS A 339 8.99 -3.17 -29.78
CA CYS A 339 9.77 -3.31 -28.55
C CYS A 339 9.12 -2.59 -27.35
N ALA A 340 8.58 -1.39 -27.55
CA ALA A 340 7.88 -0.64 -26.51
C ALA A 340 6.48 -1.22 -26.25
N ALA A 341 5.76 -1.60 -27.31
CA ALA A 341 4.42 -2.17 -27.20
C ALA A 341 4.38 -3.52 -26.48
N GLN A 342 5.41 -4.35 -26.59
CA GLN A 342 5.48 -5.65 -25.91
C GLN A 342 5.62 -5.54 -24.38
N VAL A 343 6.24 -4.47 -23.88
CA VAL A 343 6.47 -4.28 -22.43
C VAL A 343 5.43 -3.39 -21.77
N ALA A 344 4.73 -2.57 -22.55
CA ALA A 344 3.70 -1.68 -22.05
C ALA A 344 2.48 -2.48 -21.55
N LYS A 345 1.89 -2.04 -20.44
CA LYS A 345 0.70 -2.68 -19.86
C LYS A 345 -0.58 -2.32 -20.62
N TYR A 346 -0.55 -1.23 -21.37
CA TYR A 346 -1.68 -0.73 -22.14
C TYR A 346 -1.23 -0.16 -23.48
N THR A 347 -1.77 -0.70 -24.57
CA THR A 347 -1.57 -0.11 -25.90
C THR A 347 -2.78 0.72 -26.24
N CYS A 348 -2.58 2.03 -26.44
CA CYS A 348 -3.64 2.94 -26.85
C CYS A 348 -4.16 2.57 -28.23
N LYS A 349 -5.43 2.87 -28.48
CA LYS A 349 -6.04 2.79 -29.82
C LYS A 349 -5.68 3.99 -30.68
N ASN A 350 -5.47 5.15 -30.05
CA ASN A 350 -5.04 6.36 -30.74
C ASN A 350 -3.51 6.41 -30.90
N VAL A 351 -3.08 7.05 -31.98
CA VAL A 351 -1.66 7.34 -32.27
C VAL A 351 -1.17 8.58 -31.51
N GLY A 352 0.15 8.75 -31.47
CA GLY A 352 0.80 9.93 -30.87
C GLY A 352 0.25 11.25 -31.41
N GLY A 353 0.03 12.23 -30.52
CA GLY A 353 -0.49 13.56 -30.87
C GLY A 353 -1.90 13.57 -31.45
N SER A 354 -2.67 12.49 -31.28
CA SER A 354 -4.05 12.36 -31.77
C SER A 354 -5.01 11.82 -30.71
N GLY A 355 -4.74 12.02 -29.43
CA GLY A 355 -5.61 11.55 -28.34
C GLY A 355 -5.08 10.36 -27.52
N ALA A 356 -3.86 9.86 -27.79
CA ALA A 356 -3.28 8.76 -27.02
C ALA A 356 -3.06 9.12 -25.53
N VAL A 357 -2.59 10.34 -25.26
CA VAL A 357 -2.39 10.82 -23.88
C VAL A 357 -3.73 10.99 -23.16
N ARG A 358 -4.76 11.46 -23.88
CA ARG A 358 -6.12 11.53 -23.37
C ARG A 358 -6.66 10.16 -22.97
N GLU A 359 -6.53 9.19 -23.85
CA GLU A 359 -6.99 7.82 -23.64
C GLU A 359 -6.30 7.20 -22.43
N PHE A 360 -4.97 7.35 -22.32
CA PHE A 360 -4.24 6.86 -21.17
C PHE A 360 -4.60 7.61 -19.87
N ALA A 361 -4.81 8.93 -19.93
CA ALA A 361 -5.27 9.70 -18.78
C ALA A 361 -6.63 9.21 -18.28
N GLU A 362 -7.57 8.89 -19.18
CA GLU A 362 -8.86 8.27 -18.82
C GLU A 362 -8.66 6.88 -18.22
N HIS A 363 -7.75 6.08 -18.75
CA HIS A 363 -7.41 4.78 -18.19
C HIS A 363 -6.84 4.89 -16.76
N VAL A 364 -5.90 5.81 -16.52
CA VAL A 364 -5.35 6.09 -15.18
C VAL A 364 -6.45 6.55 -14.23
N MET A 365 -7.32 7.45 -14.67
CA MET A 365 -8.46 7.93 -13.89
C MET A 365 -9.43 6.80 -13.57
N GLN A 366 -9.74 5.93 -14.53
CA GLN A 366 -10.63 4.78 -14.33
C GLN A 366 -10.03 3.79 -13.32
N GLN A 367 -8.73 3.52 -13.38
CA GLN A 367 -8.05 2.67 -12.39
C GLN A 367 -8.07 3.31 -10.99
N LYS A 368 -7.89 4.63 -10.89
CA LYS A 368 -8.04 5.37 -9.61
C LYS A 368 -9.48 5.39 -9.14
N GLU A 369 -10.45 5.55 -10.03
CA GLU A 369 -11.88 5.54 -9.69
C GLU A 369 -12.35 4.16 -9.29
N GLN A 370 -11.89 3.08 -9.92
CA GLN A 370 -12.17 1.71 -9.48
C GLN A 370 -11.59 1.50 -8.08
N ALA A 371 -10.35 1.93 -7.83
CA ALA A 371 -9.77 1.90 -6.49
C ALA A 371 -10.57 2.77 -5.48
N LYS A 372 -11.02 3.96 -5.87
CA LYS A 372 -11.80 4.88 -5.02
C LYS A 372 -13.26 4.46 -4.84
N ALA A 373 -13.89 3.85 -5.84
CA ALA A 373 -15.27 3.39 -5.83
C ALA A 373 -15.39 2.14 -4.97
N GLN A 374 -14.39 1.26 -5.04
CA GLN A 374 -14.17 0.23 -4.02
C GLN A 374 -14.21 0.89 -2.63
N MET A 375 -13.42 1.96 -2.41
CA MET A 375 -13.39 2.72 -1.15
C MET A 375 -14.63 3.60 -0.83
N LYS A 376 -15.52 3.90 -1.78
CA LYS A 376 -16.69 4.82 -1.61
C LYS A 376 -18.00 4.08 -1.45
N GLN A 377 -18.17 2.93 -2.12
CA GLN A 377 -19.22 1.97 -1.78
C GLN A 377 -19.11 1.62 -0.28
N ASP A 378 -17.88 1.59 0.26
CA ASP A 378 -17.56 1.46 1.67
C ASP A 378 -17.98 2.63 2.57
N ARG A 379 -18.31 3.79 2.00
CA ARG A 379 -18.65 5.02 2.73
C ARG A 379 -20.14 5.34 2.70
N ILE A 380 -20.88 4.91 1.68
CA ILE A 380 -22.34 5.06 1.61
C ILE A 380 -23.03 4.05 2.55
N ASP A 381 -22.49 2.84 2.69
CA ASP A 381 -22.92 1.88 3.70
C ASP A 381 -22.70 2.38 5.15
N ARG A 382 -21.81 3.36 5.38
CA ARG A 382 -21.54 3.96 6.72
C ARG A 382 -22.61 4.94 7.21
N ASN A 383 -23.39 5.55 6.31
CA ASN A 383 -24.40 6.55 6.70
C ASN A 383 -25.81 5.97 6.80
N ASN A 384 -26.03 4.77 6.27
CA ASN A 384 -27.33 4.09 6.25
C ASN A 384 -27.43 2.91 7.24
N PHE A 385 -26.43 2.70 8.11
CA PHE A 385 -26.44 1.66 9.15
C PHE A 385 -26.02 2.14 10.54
#